data_AF-A0A957QLP2-F1
#
_entry.id   AF-A0A957QLP2-F1
#
_cell.length_a   1.000
_cell.length_b   1.000
_cell.length_c   1.000
_cell.angle_alpha   90.00
_cell.angle_beta   90.00
_cell.angle_gamma   90.00
#
_symmetry.space_group_name_H-M   'P 1'
#
loop_
_entity.id
_entity.type
_entity.pdbx_description
1 polymer ?
#
loop_
_entity_poly.entity_id
_entity_poly.type
_entity_poly.pdbx_seq_one_letter_code
_entity_poly.pdbx_strand_id
1 'polypeptide(L)' 'MPEPLPTAPFFAYAKLLLPRWQRRRVNGRSMHPTIPEGSLLLLDTAAYHRTSPQVGDIVLAQHPFQPQNKMVK' A
#
# COMPACT_ATOMS: atom_id res chain seq x y z
N MET A 1 -17.12 12.90 3.52
CA MET A 1 -17.41 12.07 4.70
C MET A 1 -16.25 11.10 4.85
N PRO A 2 -15.63 10.95 6.03
CA PRO A 2 -14.61 9.92 6.21
C PRO A 2 -15.27 8.53 6.13
N GLU A 3 -14.73 7.67 5.27
CA GLU A 3 -15.10 6.26 5.19
C GLU A 3 -14.97 5.59 6.58
N PRO A 4 -15.97 4.82 7.05
CA PRO A 4 -15.85 4.10 8.31
C PRO A 4 -14.72 3.08 8.22
N LEU A 5 -13.88 3.02 9.27
CA LEU A 5 -12.75 2.08 9.30
C LEU A 5 -13.27 0.62 9.28
N PRO A 6 -12.63 -0.29 8.53
CA PRO A 6 -13.04 -1.68 8.44
C PRO A 6 -13.02 -2.36 9.81
N THR A 7 -14.06 -3.15 10.14
CA THR A 7 -14.16 -3.82 11.45
C THR A 7 -13.03 -4.83 11.63
N ALA A 8 -12.10 -4.53 12.54
CA ALA A 8 -10.90 -5.33 12.78
C ALA A 8 -10.64 -5.42 14.30
N PRO A 9 -10.00 -6.49 14.80
CA PRO A 9 -9.63 -6.60 16.21
C PRO A 9 -8.65 -5.49 16.60
N PHE A 10 -8.69 -5.04 17.86
CA PHE A 10 -7.85 -3.93 18.36
C PHE A 10 -6.35 -4.10 18.05
N PHE A 11 -5.82 -5.32 18.15
CA PHE A 11 -4.42 -5.61 17.82
C PHE A 11 -4.07 -5.36 16.34
N ALA A 12 -5.04 -5.45 15.42
CA ALA A 12 -4.84 -5.09 14.02
C ALA A 12 -4.59 -3.59 13.86
N TYR A 13 -5.28 -2.76 14.65
CA TYR A 13 -5.04 -1.32 14.69
C TYR A 13 -3.72 -0.98 15.40
N ALA A 14 -3.38 -1.69 16.48
CA ALA A 14 -2.09 -1.51 17.15
C ALA A 14 -0.91 -1.79 16.20
N LYS A 15 -1.09 -2.70 15.21
CA LYS A 15 -0.07 -2.91 14.18
C LYS A 15 0.25 -1.63 13.42
N LEU A 16 -0.71 -0.73 13.19
CA LEU A 16 -0.53 0.53 12.46
C LEU A 16 0.47 1.49 13.13
N LEU A 17 0.78 1.28 14.41
CA LEU A 17 1.76 2.08 15.15
C LEU A 17 3.22 1.65 14.90
N LEU A 18 3.44 0.52 14.22
CA LEU A 18 4.80 0.06 13.93
C LEU A 18 5.50 0.95 12.87
N PRO A 19 6.83 1.13 12.96
CA PRO A 19 7.59 2.00 12.04
C PRO A 19 7.66 1.50 10.59
N ARG A 20 7.13 0.31 10.29
CA ARG A 20 7.07 -0.28 8.94
C ARG A 20 5.95 0.28 8.06
N TRP A 21 5.02 1.03 8.64
CA TRP A 21 3.92 1.60 7.88
C TRP A 21 4.33 2.93 7.25
N GLN A 22 4.26 3.01 5.93
CA GLN A 22 4.54 4.24 5.18
C GLN A 22 3.28 4.75 4.50
N ARG A 23 3.04 6.06 4.60
CA ARG A 23 1.98 6.73 3.86
C ARG A 23 2.52 7.24 2.53
N ARG A 24 1.87 6.91 1.43
CA ARG A 24 2.23 7.41 0.08
C ARG A 24 1.00 7.87 -0.66
N ARG A 25 1.13 8.99 -1.37
CA ARG A 25 0.11 9.47 -2.29
C ARG A 25 0.34 8.83 -3.65
N VAL A 26 -0.73 8.32 -4.26
CA VAL A 26 -0.67 7.80 -5.63
C VAL A 26 -0.58 8.96 -6.59
N ASN A 27 0.50 8.96 -7.38
CA ASN A 27 0.70 9.89 -8.47
C ASN A 27 0.57 9.08 -9.78
N GLY A 28 -0.42 9.40 -10.61
CA GLY A 28 -0.74 8.67 -11.83
C GLY A 28 -2.05 7.88 -11.76
N ARG A 29 -2.49 7.40 -12.93
CA ARG A 29 -3.82 6.80 -13.15
C ARG A 29 -3.79 5.30 -13.48
N SER A 30 -2.63 4.65 -13.36
CA SER A 30 -2.45 3.25 -13.80
C SER A 30 -3.27 2.22 -13.01
N MET A 31 -3.71 2.57 -11.81
CA MET A 31 -4.55 1.74 -10.94
C MET A 31 -6.03 2.14 -10.97
N HIS A 32 -6.44 3.06 -11.85
CA HIS A 32 -7.84 3.44 -11.98
C HIS A 32 -8.66 2.30 -12.62
N PRO A 33 -9.87 1.96 -12.13
CA PRO A 33 -10.65 2.63 -11.08
C PRO A 33 -10.35 2.17 -9.64
N THR A 34 -9.60 1.08 -9.47
CA THR A 34 -9.35 0.45 -8.16
C THR A 34 -8.73 1.40 -7.14
N ILE A 35 -7.76 2.21 -7.57
CA ILE A 35 -7.15 3.25 -6.74
C ILE A 35 -7.14 4.56 -7.54
N PRO A 36 -7.97 5.54 -7.16
CA PRO A 36 -8.00 6.86 -7.79
C PRO A 36 -6.68 7.61 -7.62
N GLU A 37 -6.33 8.43 -8.62
CA GLU A 37 -5.21 9.35 -8.52
C GLU A 37 -5.38 10.29 -7.32
N GLY A 38 -4.29 10.53 -6.59
CA GLY A 38 -4.30 11.36 -5.40
C GLY A 38 -4.75 10.66 -4.12
N SER A 39 -5.14 9.39 -4.19
CA SER A 39 -5.45 8.57 -3.01
C SER A 39 -4.24 8.42 -2.09
N LEU A 40 -4.49 8.40 -0.79
CA LEU A 40 -3.48 8.12 0.23
C LEU A 40 -3.49 6.63 0.56
N LEU A 41 -2.36 5.96 0.32
CA LEU A 41 -2.17 4.55 0.65
C LEU A 41 -1.34 4.42 1.92
N LEU A 42 -1.70 3.42 2.73
CA LEU A 42 -0.88 2.95 3.84
C LEU A 42 -0.23 1.63 3.44
N LEU A 43 1.09 1.60 3.42
CA LEU A 43 1.89 0.50 2.90
C LEU A 43 2.63 -0.19 4.05
N ASP A 44 2.55 -1.51 4.15
CA ASP A 44 3.45 -2.29 5.00
C ASP A 44 4.73 -2.58 4.21
N THR A 45 5.82 -1.88 4.52
CA THR A 45 7.11 -2.10 3.82
C THR A 45 7.77 -3.43 4.19
N ALA A 46 7.28 -4.11 5.23
CA ALA A 46 7.82 -5.39 5.69
C ALA A 46 7.02 -6.61 5.20
N ALA A 47 5.85 -6.42 4.57
CA ALA A 47 4.92 -7.51 4.23
C ALA A 47 5.55 -8.64 3.41
N TYR A 48 6.39 -8.30 2.43
CA TYR A 48 6.99 -9.27 1.51
C TYR A 48 8.50 -9.46 1.72
N HIS A 49 9.03 -9.15 2.91
CA HIS A 49 10.44 -9.42 3.24
C HIS A 49 10.75 -10.91 3.38
N ARG A 50 9.78 -11.72 3.80
CA ARG A 50 9.95 -13.16 4.10
C ARG A 50 9.08 -14.07 3.24
N THR A 51 8.12 -13.51 2.51
CA THR A 51 7.10 -14.24 1.76
C THR A 51 6.85 -13.55 0.44
N SER A 52 6.62 -14.34 -0.61
CA SER A 52 6.23 -13.79 -1.91
C SER A 52 4.80 -13.25 -1.87
N PRO A 53 4.49 -12.19 -2.65
CA PRO A 53 3.14 -11.71 -2.83
C PRO A 53 2.25 -12.75 -3.50
N GLN A 54 0.96 -12.72 -3.19
CA GLN A 54 -0.05 -13.60 -3.75
C GLN A 54 -0.79 -12.92 -4.91
N VAL A 55 -1.41 -13.73 -5.76
CA VAL A 55 -2.24 -13.22 -6.86
C VAL A 55 -3.42 -12.46 -6.27
N GLY A 56 -3.59 -11.19 -6.67
CA GLY A 56 -4.62 -10.29 -6.16
C GLY A 56 -4.11 -9.27 -5.15
N ASP A 57 -2.88 -9.42 -4.64
CA ASP A 57 -2.27 -8.41 -3.79
C ASP A 57 -1.88 -7.18 -4.59
N ILE A 58 -2.19 -6.00 -4.04
CA ILE A 58 -1.70 -4.72 -4.57
C ILE A 58 -0.35 -4.42 -3.90
N VAL A 59 0.69 -4.30 -4.71
CA VAL A 59 2.06 -4.18 -4.24
C VAL A 59 2.72 -2.89 -4.72
N LEU A 60 3.61 -2.35 -3.89
CA LEU A 60 4.53 -1.31 -4.31
C LEU A 60 5.81 -1.98 -4.83
N ALA A 61 6.01 -1.95 -6.13
CA ALA A 61 7.20 -2.47 -6.78
C ALA A 61 8.16 -1.34 -7.17
N GLN A 62 9.46 -1.64 -7.18
CA GLN A 62 10.45 -0.74 -7.76
C GLN A 62 10.49 -0.95 -9.28
N HIS A 63 10.54 0.14 -10.06
CA HIS A 63 10.60 0.03 -11.50
C HIS A 63 11.94 -0.61 -11.93
N PRO A 64 11.94 -1.72 -12.70
CA PRO A 64 13.15 -2.50 -12.97
C PRO A 64 14.23 -1.70 -13.71
N PHE A 65 13.82 -0.79 -14.59
CA PHE A 65 14.74 0.07 -15.37
C PHE A 65 14.92 1.48 -14.78
N GLN A 66 14.21 1.83 -13.71
CA GLN A 66 14.21 3.17 -13.12
C GLN A 66 14.14 3.06 -11.60
N PRO A 67 15.26 2.74 -10.92
CA PRO A 67 15.25 2.40 -9.50
C PRO A 67 14.76 3.52 -8.58
N GLN A 68 14.75 4.76 -9.05
CA GLN A 68 14.20 5.91 -8.31
C GLN A 68 12.66 5.95 -8.36
N ASN A 69 12.04 5.25 -9.30
CA ASN A 69 10.60 5.21 -9.49
C ASN A 69 10.00 3.96 -8.85
N LYS A 70 8.90 4.18 -8.10
CA LYS A 70 8.10 3.13 -7.49
C LYS A 70 6.73 3.13 -8.13
N MET A 71 6.20 1.94 -8.38
CA MET A 71 4.93 1.72 -9.04
C MET A 71 4.00 0.95 -8.12
N VAL A 72 2.73 1.36 -8.08
CA VAL A 72 1.66 0.57 -7.47
C VAL A 72 1.02 -0.25 -8.57
N LYS A 73 0.96 -1.56 -8.37
CA LYS A 73 0.44 -2.55 -9.32
C LYS A 73 -0.38 -3.59 -8.57
#